data_AF-A0A7W5YP89-F1
#
_entry.id   AF-A0A7W5YP89-F1
#
_cell.length_a   1.000
_cell.length_b   1.000
_cell.length_c   1.000
_cell.angle_alpha   90.00
_cell.angle_beta   90.00
_cell.angle_gamma   90.00
#
_symmetry.space_group_name_H-M   'P 1'
#
loop_
_entity.id
_entity.type
_entity.pdbx_description
1 polymer ?
#
loop_
_entity_poly.entity_id
_entity_poly.type
_entity_poly.pdbx_seq_one_letter_code
_entity_poly.pdbx_strand_id
1 'polypeptide(L)'
;MIEQDWLSERFAEHQDRLHAVAYRMLGSPGEAEDAVQEVWLRVSRADTGQVENPGGWLTTIVARVCLNMLEARRAPARGRGRGAAARAGHTAAQHPPERSGRTRG
;
A
#
# COMPACT_ATOMS: atom_id res chain seq x y z
N MET A 1 7.68 -15.46 -12.07
CA MET A 1 6.75 -15.81 -10.98
C MET A 1 7.50 -15.91 -9.64
N ILE A 2 8.41 -14.97 -9.34
CA ILE A 2 9.31 -15.02 -8.17
C ILE A 2 9.18 -13.72 -7.35
N GLU A 3 8.82 -12.60 -8.00
CA GLU A 3 8.57 -11.29 -7.36
C GLU A 3 7.51 -11.32 -6.23
N GLN A 4 6.53 -12.22 -6.33
CA GLN A 4 5.44 -12.29 -5.35
C GLN A 4 5.81 -13.10 -4.10
N ASP A 5 6.76 -14.03 -4.23
CA ASP A 5 7.14 -14.95 -3.16
C ASP A 5 8.06 -14.26 -2.14
N TRP A 6 9.03 -13.48 -2.62
CA TRP A 6 9.89 -12.67 -1.74
C TRP A 6 9.12 -11.55 -1.02
N LEU A 7 8.12 -10.96 -1.69
CA LEU A 7 7.24 -9.98 -1.09
C LEU A 7 6.39 -10.60 0.01
N SER A 8 5.91 -11.84 -0.20
CA SER A 8 5.14 -12.60 0.79
C SER A 8 5.92 -12.82 2.08
N GLU A 9 7.18 -13.23 1.97
CA GLU A 9 8.05 -13.53 3.10
C GLU A 9 8.42 -12.25 3.88
N ARG A 10 8.79 -11.17 3.17
CA ARG A 10 9.05 -9.85 3.80
C ARG A 10 7.79 -9.22 4.40
N PHE A 11 6.62 -9.44 3.79
CA PHE A 11 5.36 -8.96 4.34
C PHE A 11 5.00 -9.70 5.62
N ALA A 12 5.16 -11.02 5.65
CA ALA A 12 4.94 -11.83 6.85
C ALA A 12 5.81 -11.36 8.03
N GLU A 13 7.09 -11.01 7.78
CA GLU A 13 7.99 -10.43 8.79
C GLU A 13 7.51 -9.08 9.34
N HIS A 14 6.72 -8.33 8.57
CA HIS A 14 6.20 -7.02 8.97
C HIS A 14 4.74 -7.05 9.41
N GLN A 15 4.04 -8.17 9.21
CA GLN A 15 2.60 -8.30 9.44
C GLN A 15 2.21 -7.93 10.87
N ASP A 16 2.91 -8.45 11.87
CA ASP A 16 2.64 -8.16 13.28
C ASP A 16 2.80 -6.67 13.60
N ARG A 17 3.83 -6.04 13.04
CA ARG A 17 4.08 -4.60 13.19
C ARG A 17 2.99 -3.77 12.52
N LEU A 18 2.59 -4.13 11.31
CA LEU A 18 1.54 -3.44 10.57
C LEU A 18 0.19 -3.55 11.30
N HIS A 19 -0.11 -4.74 11.83
CA HIS A 19 -1.30 -4.98 12.62
C HIS A 19 -1.30 -4.14 13.91
N ALA A 20 -0.17 -4.09 14.63
CA ALA A 20 -0.06 -3.25 15.83
C ALA A 20 -0.24 -1.75 15.54
N VAL A 21 0.29 -1.27 14.40
CA VAL A 21 0.09 0.13 13.97
C VAL A 21 -1.37 0.39 13.60
N ALA A 22 -1.99 -0.48 12.80
CA ALA A 22 -3.38 -0.35 12.41
C ALA A 22 -4.32 -0.40 13.62
N TYR A 23 -4.06 -1.32 14.56
CA TYR A 23 -4.80 -1.43 15.81
C TYR A 23 -4.72 -0.13 16.63
N ARG A 24 -3.54 0.48 16.73
CA ARG A 24 -3.35 1.75 17.45
C ARG A 24 -4.04 2.93 16.77
N MET A 25 -4.23 2.91 15.45
CA MET A 25 -4.91 3.96 14.70
C MET A 25 -6.44 3.79 14.69
N LEU A 26 -6.93 2.56 14.55
CA LEU A 26 -8.35 2.27 14.34
C LEU A 26 -9.08 1.93 15.65
N GLY A 27 -8.37 1.44 16.66
CA GLY A 27 -8.90 1.09 17.98
C GLY A 27 -9.75 -0.19 18.01
N SER A 28 -9.84 -0.92 16.90
CA SER A 28 -10.63 -2.15 16.76
C SER A 28 -9.75 -3.26 16.16
N PRO A 29 -9.76 -4.47 16.74
CA PRO A 29 -8.98 -5.59 16.21
C PRO A 29 -9.47 -6.00 14.81
N GLY A 30 -10.79 -6.14 14.61
CA GLY A 30 -11.33 -6.53 13.30
C GLY A 30 -11.02 -5.52 12.19
N GLU A 31 -11.06 -4.22 12.49
CA GLU A 31 -10.71 -3.20 11.50
C GLU A 31 -9.21 -3.14 11.24
N ALA A 32 -8.38 -3.51 12.22
CA ALA A 32 -6.94 -3.63 12.02
C ALA A 32 -6.60 -4.82 11.12
N GLU A 33 -7.27 -5.95 11.30
CA GLU A 33 -7.15 -7.12 10.43
C GLU A 33 -7.58 -6.78 8.99
N ASP A 34 -8.74 -6.14 8.83
CA ASP A 34 -9.23 -5.68 7.52
C ASP A 34 -8.24 -4.71 6.85
N ALA A 35 -7.65 -3.80 7.61
CA ALA A 35 -6.64 -2.88 7.10
C ALA A 35 -5.39 -3.61 6.59
N VAL A 36 -4.87 -4.58 7.34
CA VAL A 36 -3.69 -5.36 6.94
C VAL A 36 -3.98 -6.17 5.68
N GLN A 37 -5.19 -6.74 5.55
CA GLN A 37 -5.59 -7.46 4.35
C GLN A 37 -5.71 -6.54 3.13
N GLU A 38 -6.28 -5.34 3.29
CA GLU A 38 -6.33 -4.34 2.23
C GLU A 38 -4.92 -3.89 1.80
N VAL A 39 -4.00 -3.75 2.75
CA VAL A 39 -2.58 -3.47 2.44
C VAL A 39 -2.00 -4.59 1.59
N TRP A 40 -2.16 -5.86 2.02
CA TRP A 40 -1.69 -7.03 1.27
C TRP A 40 -2.20 -7.06 -0.17
N LEU A 41 -3.50 -6.84 -0.38
CA LEU A 41 -4.12 -6.81 -1.70
C LEU A 41 -3.57 -5.70 -2.60
N ARG A 42 -3.24 -4.53 -2.03
CA ARG A 42 -2.63 -3.42 -2.78
C ARG A 42 -1.20 -3.72 -3.16
N VAL A 43 -0.39 -4.24 -2.22
CA VAL A 43 1.04 -4.49 -2.48
C VAL A 43 1.25 -5.70 -3.38
N SER A 44 0.44 -6.75 -3.26
CA SER A 44 0.47 -7.91 -4.15
C SER A 44 0.14 -7.56 -5.61
N ARG A 45 -0.58 -6.46 -5.84
CA ARG A 45 -0.89 -5.96 -7.20
C ARG A 45 0.04 -4.84 -7.66
N ALA A 46 0.84 -4.28 -6.75
CA ALA A 46 1.80 -3.25 -7.05
C ALA A 46 3.12 -3.88 -7.49
N ASP A 47 3.77 -3.27 -8.48
CA ASP A 47 5.10 -3.69 -8.89
C ASP A 47 6.12 -3.26 -7.82
N THR A 48 6.57 -4.21 -7.01
CA THR A 48 7.46 -3.98 -5.86
C THR A 48 8.93 -4.14 -6.19
N GLY A 49 9.28 -4.48 -7.44
CA GLY A 49 10.64 -4.75 -7.88
C GLY A 49 11.61 -3.56 -7.85
N GLN A 50 11.15 -2.36 -7.45
CA GLN A 50 11.96 -1.14 -7.31
C GLN A 50 11.93 -0.57 -5.88
N VAL A 51 11.34 -1.27 -4.91
CA VAL A 51 11.23 -0.78 -3.54
C VAL A 51 12.51 -1.09 -2.76
N GLU A 52 13.39 -0.09 -2.62
CA GLU A 52 14.64 -0.21 -1.84
C GLU A 52 14.42 -0.33 -0.32
N ASN A 53 13.28 0.17 0.19
CA ASN A 53 12.93 0.10 1.62
C ASN A 53 11.47 -0.38 1.82
N PRO A 54 11.24 -1.71 1.83
CA PRO A 54 9.91 -2.27 1.96
C PRO A 54 9.23 -1.92 3.29
N GLY A 55 9.98 -1.85 4.40
CA GLY A 55 9.40 -1.53 5.71
C GLY A 55 8.85 -0.09 5.80
N GLY A 56 9.58 0.89 5.26
CA GLY A 56 9.12 2.28 5.21
C GLY A 56 7.93 2.47 4.26
N TRP A 57 7.98 1.77 3.13
CA TRP A 57 6.90 1.78 2.14
C TRP A 57 5.61 1.16 2.68
N LEU A 58 5.68 -0.02 3.31
CA LEU A 58 4.52 -0.69 3.93
C LEU A 58 3.89 0.15 5.05
N THR A 59 4.71 0.83 5.85
CA THR A 59 4.22 1.75 6.90
C THR A 59 3.42 2.92 6.30
N THR A 60 3.84 3.42 5.14
CA THR A 60 3.11 4.48 4.43
C THR A 60 1.76 3.99 3.91
N ILE A 61 1.72 2.77 3.36
CA ILE A 61 0.49 2.18 2.84
C ILE A 61 -0.50 1.88 3.97
N VAL A 62 -0.06 1.28 5.08
CA VAL A 62 -0.96 0.98 6.21
C VAL A 62 -1.53 2.25 6.83
N ALA A 63 -0.72 3.31 6.98
CA ALA A 63 -1.21 4.60 7.48
C ALA A 63 -2.29 5.20 6.57
N ARG A 64 -2.09 5.10 5.25
CA ARG A 64 -3.05 5.60 4.25
C ARG A 64 -4.35 4.78 4.23
N VAL A 65 -4.27 3.46 4.38
CA VAL A 65 -5.45 2.59 4.51
C VAL A 65 -6.22 2.94 5.78
N CYS A 66 -5.54 3.07 6.91
CA CYS A 66 -6.19 3.43 8.18
C CYS A 66 -6.89 4.79 8.11
N LEU A 67 -6.23 5.80 7.53
CA LEU A 67 -6.82 7.12 7.33
C LEU A 67 -8.08 7.06 6.45
N ASN A 68 -8.01 6.32 5.34
CA ASN A 68 -9.16 6.14 4.44
C ASN A 68 -10.34 5.43 5.13
N MET A 69 -10.08 4.45 6.00
CA MET A 69 -11.13 3.81 6.79
C MET A 69 -11.77 4.78 7.79
N LEU A 70 -10.97 5.60 8.47
CA LEU A 70 -11.47 6.66 9.36
C LEU A 70 -12.30 7.71 8.60
N GLU A 71 -11.87 8.09 7.41
CA GLU A 71 -12.62 8.99 6.52
C GLU A 71 -13.94 8.37 6.05
N ALA A 72 -13.95 7.07 5.70
CA ALA A 72 -15.16 6.35 5.30
C ALA A 72 -16.20 6.27 6.43
N ARG A 73 -15.77 6.15 7.69
CA ARG A 73 -16.68 6.23 8.86
C ARG A 73 -17.28 7.62 9.04
N ARG A 74 -16.51 8.66 8.69
CA ARG A 74 -16.88 10.07 8.88
C ARG A 74 -17.69 10.62 7.70
N ALA A 75 -17.63 9.96 6.55
CA ALA A 75 -18.46 10.29 5.41
C ALA A 75 -19.94 10.18 5.83
N PRO A 76 -20.72 11.28 5.75
CA PRO A 76 -22.16 11.14 5.91
C PRO A 76 -22.62 10.14 4.88
N ALA A 77 -23.50 9.21 5.27
CA ALA A 77 -24.12 8.22 4.40
C ALA A 77 -24.91 8.94 3.29
N ARG A 78 -24.19 9.45 2.29
CA ARG A 78 -24.75 9.88 1.02
C ARG A 78 -25.06 8.58 0.34
N GLY A 79 -26.36 8.36 0.17
CA GLY A 79 -26.98 7.06 0.01
C GLY A 79 -26.26 6.14 -0.95
N ARG A 80 -26.45 4.83 -0.72
CA ARG A 80 -26.17 3.75 -1.66
C ARG A 80 -26.52 4.16 -3.10
N GLY A 81 -25.55 4.77 -3.78
CA GLY A 81 -25.55 5.11 -5.18
C GLY A 81 -24.58 4.15 -5.84
N ARG A 82 -25.11 3.00 -6.23
CA ARG A 82 -24.46 2.09 -7.16
C ARG A 82 -24.20 2.86 -8.46
N GLY A 83 -22.96 3.25 -8.73
CA GLY A 83 -22.54 3.75 -10.05
C GLY A 83 -21.54 4.92 -10.00
N ALA A 84 -20.54 4.84 -10.88
CA ALA A 84 -19.43 5.79 -11.14
C ALA A 84 -18.26 5.68 -10.13
N ALA A 85 -16.98 5.62 -10.51
CA ALA A 85 -16.26 5.78 -11.77
C ALA A 85 -14.91 5.06 -11.57
N ALA A 86 -14.40 4.27 -12.52
CA ALA A 86 -13.54 4.78 -13.59
C ALA A 86 -12.50 5.82 -13.11
N ARG A 87 -11.22 5.39 -13.18
CA ARG A 87 -10.01 6.22 -13.32
C ARG A 87 -9.56 7.02 -12.08
N ALA A 88 -8.56 6.47 -11.40
CA ALA A 88 -7.40 7.22 -10.92
C ALA A 88 -6.20 6.30 -11.23
N GLY A 89 -5.37 6.57 -12.24
CA GLY A 89 -4.55 7.77 -12.27
C GLY A 89 -3.36 7.58 -11.33
N HIS A 90 -2.55 6.54 -11.55
CA HIS A 90 -1.18 6.50 -11.00
C HIS A 90 -0.37 7.55 -11.75
N THR A 91 -0.37 8.78 -11.22
CA THR A 91 0.63 9.80 -11.52
C THR A 91 1.40 10.08 -10.25
N ALA A 92 2.67 9.70 -10.28
CA ALA A 92 3.83 10.29 -9.62
C ALA A 92 4.99 9.33 -9.94
N ALA A 93 5.67 9.47 -11.09
CA ALA A 93 6.80 10.38 -11.26
C ALA A 93 7.69 10.42 -10.01
N GLN A 94 8.82 9.69 -10.05
CA GLN A 94 10.10 10.00 -9.38
C GLN A 94 11.12 8.88 -9.62
N HIS A 95 11.95 8.97 -10.67
CA HIS A 95 13.43 8.96 -10.60
C HIS A 95 14.02 9.05 -12.04
N PRO A 96 15.04 9.90 -12.32
CA PRO A 96 15.63 10.07 -13.65
C PRO A 96 16.63 8.94 -13.99
N PRO A 97 16.83 8.59 -15.27
CA PRO A 97 17.97 7.76 -15.66
C PRO A 97 19.21 8.65 -15.88
N GLU A 98 20.10 8.73 -14.89
CA GLU A 98 21.47 9.17 -15.10
C GLU A 98 22.40 7.96 -15.29
N ARG A 99 23.10 7.99 -16.43
CA ARG A 99 24.42 7.41 -16.76
C ARG A 99 24.60 5.89 -16.89
N SER A 100 24.83 5.49 -18.15
CA SER A 100 26.05 4.83 -18.63
C SER A 100 26.02 4.86 -20.16
N GLY A 101 27.04 5.08 -20.98
CA GLY A 101 28.48 5.07 -20.81
C GLY A 101 29.07 5.06 -22.23
N ARG A 102 29.91 6.06 -22.55
CA ARG A 102 31.11 5.95 -23.39
C ARG A 102 31.18 4.78 -24.40
N THR A 103 30.98 5.09 -25.68
CA THR A 103 31.64 4.42 -26.83
C THR A 103 32.24 5.52 -27.72
N ARG A 104 33.53 5.83 -27.55
CA ARG A 104 34.67 5.37 -28.36
C ARG A 104 34.45 5.58 -29.86
N GLY A 105 34.98 6.70 -30.37
CA GLY A 105 35.35 6.86 -31.77
C GLY A 105 36.73 6.28 -32.06
#